data_AF-A0A838U5Z2-F1
#
_entry.id   AF-A0A838U5Z2-F1
#
_cell.length_a   1.000
_cell.length_b   1.000
_cell.length_c   1.000
_cell.angle_alpha   90.00
_cell.angle_beta   90.00
_cell.angle_gamma   90.00
#
_symmetry.space_group_name_H-M   'P 1'
#
loop_
_entity.id
_entity.type
_entity.pdbx_description
1 polymer ?
#
loop_
_entity_poly.entity_id
_entity_poly.type
_entity_poly.pdbx_seq_one_letter_code
_entity_poly.pdbx_strand_id
1 'polypeptide(L)'
;MRTNLNRKITASILLSLISVSSVFGQITSTNSSNETRTSEVAKVQDVVNRMLSESGVSFRDGLIAFVAQNRPLAAEKFNKAVEVFLYSAQNVQRDAKLQSCYNQLIETVYRIEFPNDAQQPNVRNLVATCTWNIDTTLSDQAVAMGRPSIAKPSVEGSTVALSGGTPGGPSAPPQIGFSTQEFEPSPLDELAKLELTPDEQQVETNPEAQKQFQYIQVAVANKSLGFSFQVHPMIQQYINYYRGRGRGSMEVGLYRSGMFMRMARRIFKEEGVPENVAWLGQVESAWKPSALSHAAASGLWQFIPGTGVRFGLNRTAHVDERNSFDEATRASAKYVKFLANR
;
A
#
# COMPACT_ATOMS: atom_id res chain seq x y z
N MET A 1 58.40 -14.08 -3.28
CA MET A 1 58.37 -15.03 -4.41
C MET A 1 59.01 -16.33 -3.94
N ARG A 2 58.26 -17.45 -3.93
CA ARG A 2 58.70 -18.86 -3.77
C ARG A 2 59.20 -19.29 -2.36
N THR A 3 58.86 -20.43 -1.75
CA THR A 3 58.06 -21.62 -2.09
C THR A 3 58.01 -22.56 -0.86
N ASN A 4 56.85 -23.20 -0.60
CA ASN A 4 56.59 -24.65 -0.32
C ASN A 4 57.68 -25.50 0.43
N LEU A 5 57.41 -26.50 1.27
CA LEU A 5 56.36 -27.54 1.31
C LEU A 5 56.58 -28.47 2.54
N ASN A 6 55.49 -29.02 3.11
CA ASN A 6 55.28 -30.35 3.74
C ASN A 6 56.40 -31.12 4.48
N ARG A 7 56.07 -31.71 5.66
CA ARG A 7 55.64 -33.14 5.79
C ARG A 7 55.20 -33.52 7.22
N LYS A 8 54.15 -34.36 7.29
CA LYS A 8 53.59 -35.09 8.45
C LYS A 8 54.42 -36.33 8.81
N ILE A 9 54.26 -36.86 10.04
CA ILE A 9 54.41 -38.29 10.53
C ILE A 9 54.03 -38.28 12.05
N THR A 10 52.82 -38.72 12.45
CA THR A 10 52.43 -40.00 13.15
C THR A 10 53.13 -40.27 14.50
N ALA A 11 52.59 -40.85 15.57
CA ALA A 11 51.27 -41.24 16.10
C ALA A 11 51.54 -41.93 17.48
N SER A 12 50.55 -42.00 18.39
CA SER A 12 50.39 -43.01 19.48
C SER A 12 51.24 -42.82 20.78
N ILE A 13 50.84 -43.18 22.02
CA ILE A 13 49.63 -43.73 22.67
C ILE A 13 49.85 -43.72 24.23
N LEU A 14 48.78 -43.52 25.00
CA LEU A 14 48.44 -43.89 26.41
C LEU A 14 49.38 -43.64 27.63
N LEU A 15 48.79 -43.08 28.71
CA LEU A 15 48.73 -43.74 30.04
C LEU A 15 47.52 -43.26 30.91
N SER A 16 46.78 -44.27 31.42
CA SER A 16 45.77 -44.43 32.51
C SER A 16 45.50 -43.29 33.54
N LEU A 17 44.24 -42.88 33.80
CA LEU A 17 43.21 -43.39 34.76
C LEU A 17 43.50 -43.14 36.27
N ILE A 18 42.58 -42.43 36.95
CA ILE A 18 41.88 -42.79 38.22
C ILE A 18 40.77 -41.75 38.49
N SER A 19 39.64 -42.23 39.02
CA SER A 19 38.32 -41.58 39.17
C SER A 19 37.91 -41.38 40.65
N VAL A 20 36.79 -40.63 40.83
CA VAL A 20 35.86 -40.48 41.99
C VAL A 20 36.36 -39.64 43.21
N SER A 21 35.64 -38.73 43.90
CA SER A 21 34.20 -38.38 44.01
C SER A 21 33.96 -36.97 44.62
N SER A 22 32.90 -36.26 44.14
CA SER A 22 31.89 -35.37 44.82
C SER A 22 32.31 -34.21 45.76
N VAL A 23 31.74 -32.98 45.78
CA VAL A 23 30.33 -32.53 45.96
C VAL A 23 30.18 -31.01 45.65
N PHE A 24 29.06 -30.65 44.98
CA PHE A 24 28.28 -29.38 44.90
C PHE A 24 28.89 -27.96 44.84
N GLY A 25 28.43 -27.24 43.80
CA GLY A 25 28.43 -25.77 43.70
C GLY A 25 27.95 -25.28 42.32
N GLN A 26 26.72 -25.62 41.90
CA GLN A 26 26.14 -25.10 40.65
C GLN A 26 25.62 -23.67 40.86
N ILE A 27 26.24 -22.70 40.19
CA ILE A 27 25.60 -21.44 39.80
C ILE A 27 25.02 -21.67 38.40
N THR A 28 23.72 -21.89 38.31
CA THR A 28 22.99 -21.94 37.04
C THR A 28 22.78 -20.52 36.52
N SER A 29 23.60 -20.10 35.55
CA SER A 29 23.29 -18.98 34.67
C SER A 29 22.17 -19.40 33.72
N THR A 30 21.10 -18.62 33.72
CA THR A 30 19.83 -18.81 33.01
C THR A 30 19.96 -18.83 31.49
N ASN A 31 19.41 -19.88 30.86
CA ASN A 31 19.10 -20.00 29.42
C ASN A 31 17.91 -19.11 28.97
N SER A 32 17.80 -17.89 29.47
CA SER A 32 16.58 -17.07 29.32
C SER A 32 16.46 -16.33 27.97
N SER A 33 17.52 -16.21 27.18
CA SER A 33 17.52 -15.33 25.99
C SER A 33 17.07 -16.01 24.69
N ASN A 34 17.28 -17.32 24.55
CA ASN A 34 16.90 -18.05 23.33
C ASN A 34 15.41 -18.43 23.30
N GLU A 35 14.83 -18.85 24.42
CA GLU A 35 13.39 -19.15 24.52
C GLU A 35 12.51 -17.89 24.39
N THR A 36 12.99 -16.76 24.89
CA THR A 36 12.25 -15.49 24.81
C THR A 36 12.17 -14.98 23.36
N ARG A 37 13.28 -15.02 22.61
CA ARG A 37 13.32 -14.64 21.18
C ARG A 37 12.48 -15.56 20.29
N THR A 38 12.51 -16.87 20.50
CA THR A 38 11.66 -17.80 19.75
C THR A 38 10.18 -17.61 20.08
N SER A 39 9.83 -17.28 21.33
CA SER A 39 8.44 -16.97 21.70
C SER A 39 7.93 -15.66 21.08
N GLU A 40 8.77 -14.61 20.99
CA GLU A 40 8.39 -13.34 20.36
C GLU A 40 8.21 -13.49 18.85
N VAL A 41 9.12 -14.22 18.19
CA VAL A 41 9.00 -14.52 16.75
C VAL A 41 7.74 -15.34 16.46
N ALA A 42 7.42 -16.33 17.30
CA ALA A 42 6.19 -17.11 17.18
C ALA A 42 4.94 -16.24 17.32
N LYS A 43 4.90 -15.33 18.30
CA LYS A 43 3.78 -14.39 18.51
C LYS A 43 3.59 -13.45 17.31
N VAL A 44 4.68 -12.92 16.76
CA VAL A 44 4.62 -12.06 15.56
C VAL A 44 4.10 -12.86 14.36
N GLN A 45 4.57 -14.09 14.19
CA GLN A 45 4.10 -14.97 13.12
C GLN A 45 2.62 -15.33 13.25
N ASP A 46 2.12 -15.55 14.46
CA ASP A 46 0.70 -15.82 14.73
C ASP A 46 -0.19 -14.64 14.36
N VAL A 47 0.25 -13.40 14.67
CA VAL A 47 -0.45 -12.18 14.27
C VAL A 47 -0.52 -12.06 12.74
N VAL A 48 0.59 -12.35 12.06
CA VAL A 48 0.66 -12.36 10.59
C VAL A 48 -0.26 -13.43 9.99
N ASN A 49 -0.25 -14.64 10.52
CA ASN A 49 -1.11 -15.74 10.05
C ASN A 49 -2.59 -15.42 10.25
N ARG A 50 -2.94 -14.82 11.39
CA ARG A 50 -4.30 -14.37 11.68
C ARG A 50 -4.77 -13.29 10.70
N MET A 51 -3.92 -12.29 10.44
CA MET A 51 -4.20 -11.24 9.45
C MET A 51 -4.47 -11.84 8.06
N LEU A 52 -3.56 -12.71 7.58
CA LEU A 52 -3.73 -13.38 6.29
C LEU A 52 -5.02 -14.19 6.24
N SER A 53 -5.36 -14.92 7.32
CA SER A 53 -6.59 -15.70 7.41
C SER A 53 -7.85 -14.82 7.36
N GLU A 54 -7.92 -13.78 8.20
CA GLU A 54 -9.07 -12.87 8.27
C GLU A 54 -9.30 -12.13 6.94
N SER A 55 -8.21 -11.68 6.28
CA SER A 55 -8.30 -11.11 4.95
C SER A 55 -8.78 -12.12 3.91
N GLY A 56 -8.28 -13.36 3.96
CA GLY A 56 -8.65 -14.41 3.01
C GLY A 56 -10.12 -14.81 3.11
N VAL A 57 -10.67 -14.88 4.33
CA VAL A 57 -12.10 -15.11 4.56
C VAL A 57 -12.92 -13.98 3.93
N SER A 58 -12.56 -12.73 4.21
CA SER A 58 -13.28 -11.56 3.65
C SER A 58 -13.21 -11.54 2.12
N PHE A 59 -12.04 -11.84 1.53
CA PHE A 59 -11.90 -11.89 0.08
C PHE A 59 -12.74 -13.00 -0.55
N ARG A 60 -12.74 -14.21 0.04
CA ARG A 60 -13.58 -15.33 -0.42
C ARG A 60 -15.06 -14.98 -0.37
N ASP A 61 -15.52 -14.40 0.74
CA ASP A 61 -16.92 -14.01 0.90
C ASP A 61 -17.31 -12.91 -0.11
N GLY A 62 -16.37 -12.03 -0.45
CA GLY A 62 -16.50 -11.07 -1.56
C GLY A 62 -16.64 -11.73 -2.92
N LEU A 63 -15.84 -12.75 -3.23
CA LEU A 63 -15.98 -13.54 -4.47
C LEU A 63 -17.35 -14.23 -4.56
N ILE A 64 -17.83 -14.82 -3.45
CA ILE A 64 -19.15 -15.46 -3.39
C ILE A 64 -20.25 -14.45 -3.68
N ALA A 65 -20.24 -13.30 -3.01
CA ALA A 65 -21.22 -12.24 -3.24
C ALA A 65 -21.15 -11.68 -4.67
N PHE A 66 -19.94 -11.53 -5.21
CA PHE A 66 -19.71 -11.09 -6.58
C PHE A 66 -20.30 -12.07 -7.60
N VAL A 67 -20.10 -13.37 -7.37
CA VAL A 67 -20.62 -14.45 -8.20
C VAL A 67 -22.14 -14.53 -8.14
N ALA A 68 -22.72 -14.24 -6.98
CA ALA A 68 -24.16 -14.09 -6.78
C ALA A 68 -24.73 -12.76 -7.33
N GLN A 69 -23.93 -11.95 -8.03
CA GLN A 69 -24.29 -10.62 -8.56
C GLN A 69 -24.69 -9.58 -7.49
N ASN A 70 -24.44 -9.85 -6.21
CA ASN A 70 -24.66 -8.90 -5.12
C ASN A 70 -23.44 -7.94 -5.02
N ARG A 71 -23.39 -6.97 -5.94
CA ARG A 71 -22.27 -6.01 -6.05
C ARG A 71 -22.02 -5.20 -4.77
N PRO A 72 -23.04 -4.68 -4.06
CA PRO A 72 -22.81 -3.92 -2.83
C PRO A 72 -22.14 -4.76 -1.74
N LEU A 73 -22.64 -5.98 -1.51
CA LEU A 73 -22.06 -6.89 -0.51
C LEU A 73 -20.64 -7.34 -0.92
N ALA A 74 -20.42 -7.59 -2.21
CA ALA A 74 -19.09 -7.94 -2.72
C ALA A 74 -18.07 -6.83 -2.43
N ALA A 75 -18.41 -5.58 -2.75
CA ALA A 75 -17.55 -4.42 -2.48
C ALA A 75 -17.26 -4.26 -0.98
N GLU A 76 -18.26 -4.43 -0.12
CA GLU A 76 -18.08 -4.40 1.34
C GLU A 76 -17.05 -5.45 1.81
N LYS A 77 -17.17 -6.69 1.33
CA LYS A 77 -16.27 -7.79 1.73
C LYS A 77 -14.86 -7.65 1.16
N PHE A 78 -14.72 -7.19 -0.09
CA PHE A 78 -13.41 -6.88 -0.66
C PHE A 78 -12.71 -5.73 0.07
N ASN A 79 -13.46 -4.67 0.41
CA ASN A 79 -12.95 -3.59 1.23
C ASN A 79 -12.45 -4.12 2.58
N LYS A 80 -13.23 -5.00 3.22
CA LYS A 80 -12.83 -5.60 4.49
C LYS A 80 -11.53 -6.40 4.38
N ALA A 81 -11.33 -7.14 3.28
CA ALA A 81 -10.09 -7.87 3.05
C ALA A 81 -8.87 -6.93 3.02
N VAL A 82 -8.97 -5.81 2.31
CA VAL A 82 -7.88 -4.82 2.24
C VAL A 82 -7.66 -4.13 3.59
N GLU A 83 -8.74 -3.80 4.31
CA GLU A 83 -8.67 -3.16 5.63
C GLU A 83 -7.88 -3.97 6.66
N VAL A 84 -7.98 -5.30 6.64
CA VAL A 84 -7.26 -6.17 7.59
C VAL A 84 -5.75 -5.93 7.52
N PHE A 85 -5.19 -5.70 6.32
CA PHE A 85 -3.78 -5.34 6.16
C PHE A 85 -3.50 -3.93 6.68
N LEU A 86 -4.30 -2.94 6.26
CA LEU A 86 -4.09 -1.54 6.60
C LEU A 86 -4.17 -1.23 8.08
N TYR A 87 -5.08 -1.90 8.80
CA TYR A 87 -5.26 -1.66 10.24
C TYR A 87 -4.45 -2.60 11.10
N SER A 88 -3.78 -3.59 10.53
CA SER A 88 -2.82 -4.39 11.28
C SER A 88 -1.74 -3.48 11.88
N ALA A 89 -1.28 -3.79 13.10
CA ALA A 89 -0.16 -3.08 13.71
C ALA A 89 1.19 -3.42 13.02
N GLN A 90 1.17 -4.26 11.99
CA GLN A 90 2.36 -4.81 11.36
C GLN A 90 2.80 -3.93 10.20
N ASN A 91 4.11 -3.73 10.07
CA ASN A 91 4.67 -3.04 8.92
C ASN A 91 4.65 -3.97 7.68
N VAL A 92 3.53 -3.94 6.95
CA VAL A 92 3.31 -4.70 5.71
C VAL A 92 4.43 -4.47 4.68
N GLN A 93 5.09 -3.31 4.71
CA GLN A 93 6.16 -2.97 3.76
C GLN A 93 7.51 -3.61 4.07
N ARG A 94 7.76 -4.09 5.30
CA ARG A 94 9.02 -4.74 5.67
C ARG A 94 9.05 -6.24 5.39
N ASP A 95 7.88 -6.84 5.14
CA ASP A 95 7.76 -8.26 4.81
C ASP A 95 7.39 -8.40 3.34
N ALA A 96 8.31 -8.96 2.55
CA ALA A 96 8.15 -9.08 1.10
C ALA A 96 6.93 -9.93 0.69
N LYS A 97 6.56 -10.93 1.51
CA LYS A 97 5.39 -11.77 1.23
C LYS A 97 4.10 -10.99 1.51
N LEU A 98 4.03 -10.28 2.63
CA LEU A 98 2.86 -9.44 2.96
C LEU A 98 2.69 -8.30 1.98
N GLN A 99 3.77 -7.64 1.59
CA GLN A 99 3.75 -6.59 0.57
C GLN A 99 3.23 -7.13 -0.77
N SER A 100 3.72 -8.28 -1.22
CA SER A 100 3.29 -8.91 -2.48
C SER A 100 1.81 -9.31 -2.43
N CYS A 101 1.38 -9.97 -1.35
CA CYS A 101 -0.02 -10.35 -1.14
C CYS A 101 -0.95 -9.12 -1.12
N TYR A 102 -0.59 -8.09 -0.35
CA TYR A 102 -1.37 -6.84 -0.26
C TYR A 102 -1.49 -6.13 -1.61
N ASN A 103 -0.39 -5.96 -2.34
CA ASN A 103 -0.41 -5.30 -3.65
C ASN A 103 -1.27 -6.08 -4.66
N GLN A 104 -1.10 -7.41 -4.73
CA GLN A 104 -1.92 -8.24 -5.61
C GLN A 104 -3.39 -8.24 -5.20
N LEU A 105 -3.70 -8.17 -3.91
CA LEU A 105 -5.06 -8.13 -3.39
C LEU A 105 -5.77 -6.90 -3.91
N ILE A 106 -5.16 -5.74 -3.73
CA ILE A 106 -5.74 -4.47 -4.15
C ILE A 106 -5.91 -4.43 -5.65
N GLU A 107 -4.90 -4.83 -6.41
CA GLU A 107 -4.96 -4.84 -7.87
C GLU A 107 -6.08 -5.77 -8.36
N THR A 108 -6.19 -6.96 -7.77
CA THR A 108 -7.23 -7.93 -8.14
C THR A 108 -8.61 -7.42 -7.81
N VAL A 109 -8.83 -6.90 -6.61
CA VAL A 109 -10.10 -6.29 -6.19
C VAL A 109 -10.47 -5.15 -7.14
N TYR A 110 -9.53 -4.26 -7.44
CA TYR A 110 -9.76 -3.16 -8.36
C TYR A 110 -10.21 -3.65 -9.75
N ARG A 111 -9.53 -4.65 -10.32
CA ARG A 111 -9.89 -5.21 -11.63
C ARG A 111 -11.23 -5.94 -11.63
N ILE A 112 -11.62 -6.54 -10.51
CA ILE A 112 -12.93 -7.15 -10.32
C ILE A 112 -14.02 -6.07 -10.31
N GLU A 113 -13.77 -4.94 -9.64
CA GLU A 113 -14.72 -3.83 -9.52
C GLU A 113 -14.80 -2.95 -10.78
N PHE A 114 -13.67 -2.81 -11.49
CA PHE A 114 -13.52 -2.00 -12.69
C PHE A 114 -12.96 -2.86 -13.84
N PRO A 115 -13.79 -3.73 -14.43
CA PRO A 115 -13.34 -4.60 -15.51
C PRO A 115 -12.95 -3.79 -16.75
N ASN A 116 -11.82 -4.14 -17.35
CA ASN A 116 -11.34 -3.59 -18.62
C ASN A 116 -10.85 -4.74 -19.51
N ASP A 117 -11.03 -4.61 -20.82
CA ASP A 117 -10.62 -5.58 -21.84
C ASP A 117 -9.10 -5.79 -21.88
N ALA A 118 -8.32 -4.79 -21.49
CA ALA A 118 -6.87 -4.85 -21.55
C ALA A 118 -6.23 -5.80 -20.51
N GLN A 119 -6.82 -5.93 -19.32
CA GLN A 119 -6.19 -6.63 -18.19
C GLN A 119 -7.22 -7.23 -17.23
N GLN A 120 -7.25 -8.57 -17.16
CA GLN A 120 -8.16 -9.34 -16.31
C GLN A 120 -7.64 -9.47 -14.85
N PRO A 121 -8.55 -9.64 -13.86
CA PRO A 121 -8.14 -9.90 -12.47
C PRO A 121 -7.42 -11.25 -12.35
N ASN A 122 -6.30 -11.29 -11.64
CA ASN A 122 -5.50 -12.50 -11.45
C ASN A 122 -5.78 -13.17 -10.08
N VAL A 123 -7.01 -13.65 -9.92
CA VAL A 123 -7.50 -14.23 -8.64
C VAL A 123 -6.68 -15.43 -8.20
N ARG A 124 -6.31 -16.33 -9.12
CA ARG A 124 -5.55 -17.54 -8.78
C ARG A 124 -4.15 -17.22 -8.25
N ASN A 125 -3.43 -16.30 -8.89
CA ASN A 125 -2.08 -15.91 -8.44
C ASN A 125 -2.12 -15.21 -7.08
N LEU A 126 -3.14 -14.39 -6.85
CA LEU A 126 -3.37 -13.77 -5.55
C LEU A 126 -3.57 -14.81 -4.45
N VAL A 127 -4.49 -15.77 -4.66
CA VAL A 127 -4.79 -16.84 -3.70
C VAL A 127 -3.52 -17.64 -3.36
N ALA A 128 -2.70 -17.94 -4.36
CA ALA A 128 -1.42 -18.62 -4.16
C ALA A 128 -0.41 -17.76 -3.38
N THR A 129 -0.22 -16.49 -3.75
CA THR A 129 0.72 -15.56 -3.10
C THR A 129 0.36 -15.35 -1.63
N CYS A 130 -0.93 -15.17 -1.34
CA CYS A 130 -1.43 -14.98 0.03
C CYS A 130 -1.59 -16.28 0.81
N THR A 131 -1.34 -17.44 0.18
CA THR A 131 -1.53 -18.77 0.79
C THR A 131 -2.95 -18.98 1.32
N TRP A 132 -3.95 -18.50 0.59
CA TRP A 132 -5.37 -18.65 0.95
C TRP A 132 -5.94 -19.97 0.45
N ASN A 133 -6.87 -20.53 1.21
CA ASN A 133 -7.62 -21.72 0.80
C ASN A 133 -8.95 -21.29 0.16
N ILE A 134 -8.90 -20.96 -1.14
CA ILE A 134 -10.05 -20.55 -1.95
C ILE A 134 -10.14 -21.47 -3.17
N ASP A 135 -11.35 -21.94 -3.45
CA ASP A 135 -11.62 -22.85 -4.57
C ASP A 135 -11.24 -22.21 -5.92
N THR A 136 -10.58 -22.99 -6.78
CA THR A 136 -10.21 -22.57 -8.13
C THR A 136 -11.44 -22.35 -9.00
N THR A 137 -12.53 -23.10 -8.80
CA THR A 137 -13.79 -22.90 -9.52
C THR A 137 -14.43 -21.56 -9.18
N LEU A 138 -14.43 -21.18 -7.91
CA LEU A 138 -14.94 -19.87 -7.48
C LEU A 138 -14.10 -18.73 -8.07
N SER A 139 -12.78 -18.91 -8.08
CA SER A 139 -11.83 -17.96 -8.67
C SER A 139 -12.08 -17.77 -10.17
N ASP A 140 -12.28 -18.86 -10.91
CA ASP A 140 -12.55 -18.82 -12.35
C ASP A 140 -13.90 -18.18 -12.67
N GLN A 141 -14.93 -18.50 -11.90
CA GLN A 141 -16.27 -17.92 -12.06
C GLN A 141 -16.22 -16.39 -11.86
N ALA A 142 -15.49 -15.92 -10.86
CA ALA A 142 -15.32 -14.48 -10.63
C ALA A 142 -14.60 -13.80 -11.81
N VAL A 143 -13.53 -14.39 -12.35
CA VAL A 143 -12.83 -13.86 -13.53
C VAL A 143 -13.74 -13.85 -14.76
N ALA A 144 -14.53 -14.91 -14.97
CA ALA A 144 -15.47 -15.00 -16.08
C ALA A 144 -16.56 -13.91 -16.02
N MET A 145 -17.07 -13.60 -14.83
CA MET A 145 -18.03 -12.51 -14.62
C MET A 145 -17.44 -11.11 -14.73
N GLY A 146 -16.12 -10.98 -14.58
CA GLY A 146 -15.38 -9.74 -14.81
C GLY A 146 -15.07 -9.46 -16.29
N ARG A 147 -15.49 -10.32 -17.23
CA ARG A 147 -15.31 -10.05 -18.67
C ARG A 147 -16.36 -9.08 -19.17
N PRO A 148 -15.99 -7.93 -19.77
CA PRO A 148 -16.93 -7.13 -20.54
C PRO A 148 -17.49 -7.99 -21.68
N SER A 149 -18.81 -8.15 -21.72
CA SER A 149 -19.45 -8.91 -22.80
C SER A 149 -19.56 -8.04 -24.05
N ILE A 150 -18.53 -8.05 -24.90
CA ILE A 150 -18.67 -7.68 -26.32
C ILE A 150 -18.44 -8.95 -27.14
N ALA A 151 -19.52 -9.52 -27.64
CA ALA A 151 -19.43 -10.49 -28.73
C ALA A 151 -18.81 -9.78 -29.93
N LYS A 152 -17.60 -10.17 -30.33
CA LYS A 152 -17.00 -9.74 -31.60
C LYS A 152 -17.93 -10.17 -32.75
N PRO A 153 -18.35 -9.27 -33.66
CA PRO A 153 -18.89 -9.71 -34.95
C PRO A 153 -17.76 -10.42 -35.70
N SER A 154 -18.03 -11.64 -36.15
CA SER A 154 -17.20 -12.35 -37.11
C SER A 154 -17.03 -11.50 -38.37
N VAL A 155 -15.79 -11.19 -38.73
CA VAL A 155 -15.47 -10.52 -39.99
C VAL A 155 -15.59 -11.54 -41.11
N GLU A 156 -16.78 -11.62 -41.71
CA GLU A 156 -16.91 -12.01 -43.12
C GLU A 156 -17.11 -10.74 -43.95
N GLY A 157 -16.53 -10.75 -45.16
CA GLY A 157 -16.09 -9.57 -45.90
C GLY A 157 -17.14 -8.49 -46.13
N SER A 158 -16.73 -7.23 -45.89
CA SER A 158 -17.50 -6.05 -46.26
C SER A 158 -17.13 -5.56 -47.65
N THR A 159 -18.04 -5.76 -48.61
CA THR A 159 -18.24 -4.85 -49.72
C THR A 159 -19.31 -3.82 -49.33
N VAL A 160 -19.06 -2.57 -49.72
CA VAL A 160 -19.77 -1.36 -49.33
C VAL A 160 -21.11 -1.23 -50.06
N ALA A 161 -22.19 -0.85 -49.33
CA ALA A 161 -23.33 -0.13 -49.92
C ALA A 161 -24.13 0.67 -48.87
N LEU A 162 -24.53 1.88 -49.27
CA LEU A 162 -25.29 2.89 -48.52
C LEU A 162 -26.82 2.67 -48.56
N SER A 163 -27.49 3.32 -47.58
CA SER A 163 -28.83 3.96 -47.62
C SER A 163 -30.02 3.30 -46.88
N GLY A 164 -30.74 4.13 -46.10
CA GLY A 164 -32.20 4.06 -45.92
C GLY A 164 -32.78 3.74 -44.51
N GLY A 165 -33.51 4.71 -43.92
CA GLY A 165 -34.77 4.52 -43.17
C GLY A 165 -34.80 3.92 -41.75
N THR A 166 -35.28 4.70 -40.77
CA THR A 166 -35.72 4.33 -39.38
C THR A 166 -37.08 3.55 -39.43
N PRO A 167 -37.60 2.81 -38.39
CA PRO A 167 -37.31 2.87 -36.95
C PRO A 167 -37.30 1.53 -36.14
N GLY A 168 -36.80 1.59 -34.90
CA GLY A 168 -37.12 0.61 -33.84
C GLY A 168 -36.11 -0.53 -33.63
N GLY A 169 -35.12 -0.30 -32.78
CA GLY A 169 -34.25 -1.34 -32.20
C GLY A 169 -34.30 -1.27 -30.68
N PRO A 170 -34.16 -2.41 -29.95
CA PRO A 170 -34.14 -2.41 -28.49
C PRO A 170 -33.00 -1.51 -28.02
N SER A 171 -33.32 -0.58 -27.12
CA SER A 171 -32.34 0.31 -26.49
C SER A 171 -31.15 -0.50 -26.00
N ALA A 172 -29.97 -0.20 -26.53
CA ALA A 172 -28.72 -0.70 -25.98
C ALA A 172 -28.72 -0.50 -24.46
N PRO A 173 -28.27 -1.49 -23.66
CA PRO A 173 -28.12 -1.27 -22.23
C PRO A 173 -27.22 -0.03 -22.04
N PRO A 174 -27.53 0.85 -21.06
CA PRO A 174 -26.83 2.10 -20.88
C PRO A 174 -25.32 1.81 -20.81
N GLN A 175 -24.57 2.43 -21.71
CA GLN A 175 -23.12 2.37 -21.73
C GLN A 175 -22.63 2.94 -20.40
N ILE A 176 -22.01 2.10 -19.57
CA ILE A 176 -21.58 2.44 -18.21
C ILE A 176 -20.15 3.01 -18.30
N GLY A 177 -20.02 4.33 -18.12
CA GLY A 177 -18.76 4.97 -17.73
C GLY A 177 -17.90 5.58 -18.85
N PHE A 178 -16.99 6.47 -18.42
CA PHE A 178 -15.98 7.11 -19.26
C PHE A 178 -14.99 6.06 -19.78
N SER A 179 -14.98 5.79 -21.08
CA SER A 179 -14.14 4.76 -21.72
C SER A 179 -12.65 5.09 -21.76
N THR A 180 -12.27 6.32 -21.41
CA THR A 180 -10.88 6.77 -21.35
C THR A 180 -10.70 7.68 -20.14
N GLN A 181 -10.69 7.09 -18.95
CA GLN A 181 -9.94 7.71 -17.86
C GLN A 181 -8.46 7.52 -18.22
N GLU A 182 -7.82 8.56 -18.79
CA GLU A 182 -6.36 8.54 -18.94
C GLU A 182 -5.76 8.52 -17.54
N PHE A 183 -5.32 7.34 -17.12
CA PHE A 183 -4.71 7.12 -15.83
C PHE A 183 -3.29 7.66 -15.88
N GLU A 184 -3.03 8.67 -15.06
CA GLU A 184 -1.68 9.16 -14.88
C GLU A 184 -1.13 8.68 -13.53
N PRO A 185 0.12 8.19 -13.48
CA PRO A 185 0.70 7.58 -12.28
C PRO A 185 0.76 8.56 -11.10
N SER A 186 0.63 8.00 -9.90
CA SER A 186 0.72 8.73 -8.65
C SER A 186 2.18 8.87 -8.20
N PRO A 187 2.61 10.04 -7.69
CA PRO A 187 3.92 10.19 -7.04
C PRO A 187 4.14 9.19 -5.90
N LEU A 188 3.05 8.71 -5.26
CA LEU A 188 3.12 7.71 -4.21
C LEU A 188 3.78 6.40 -4.69
N ASP A 189 3.60 6.02 -5.95
CA ASP A 189 4.19 4.79 -6.51
C ASP A 189 5.72 4.88 -6.61
N GLU A 190 6.25 6.08 -6.91
CA GLU A 190 7.69 6.33 -6.94
C GLU A 190 8.27 6.44 -5.53
N LEU A 191 7.57 7.15 -4.63
CA LEU A 191 7.99 7.30 -3.24
C LEU A 191 7.99 5.97 -2.48
N ALA A 192 7.05 5.06 -2.77
CA ALA A 192 7.00 3.74 -2.16
C ALA A 192 8.21 2.85 -2.50
N LYS A 193 8.89 3.14 -3.61
CA LYS A 193 10.09 2.41 -4.09
C LYS A 193 11.38 3.21 -3.85
N LEU A 194 11.27 4.38 -3.22
CA LEU A 194 12.39 5.28 -3.07
C LEU A 194 13.40 4.73 -2.06
N GLU A 195 14.61 4.46 -2.54
CA GLU A 195 15.79 4.26 -1.71
C GLU A 195 16.65 5.52 -1.76
N LEU A 196 16.96 6.08 -0.59
CA LEU A 196 17.80 7.28 -0.46
C LEU A 196 19.26 6.91 -0.71
N THR A 197 19.96 7.74 -1.49
CA THR A 197 21.39 7.53 -1.74
C THR A 197 22.23 7.72 -0.47
N PRO A 198 23.46 7.17 -0.40
CA PRO A 198 24.35 7.42 0.73
C PRO A 198 24.55 8.91 1.03
N ASP A 199 24.62 9.75 -0.01
CA ASP A 199 24.77 11.20 0.13
C ASP A 199 23.49 11.86 0.66
N GLU A 200 22.30 11.40 0.24
CA GLU A 200 21.02 11.89 0.78
C GLU A 200 20.85 11.50 2.25
N GLN A 201 21.39 10.35 2.67
CA GLN A 201 21.35 9.88 4.05
C GLN A 201 22.31 10.63 5.00
N GLN A 202 23.35 11.29 4.46
CA GLN A 202 24.36 12.00 5.25
C GLN A 202 23.82 13.29 5.86
N VAL A 203 23.47 13.24 7.14
CA VAL A 203 23.06 14.41 7.93
C VAL A 203 24.20 14.94 8.81
N GLU A 204 25.06 14.05 9.31
CA GLU A 204 26.07 14.37 10.32
C GLU A 204 27.32 15.03 9.74
N THR A 205 27.71 14.72 8.52
CA THR A 205 28.96 15.23 7.91
C THR A 205 28.75 16.51 7.09
N ASN A 206 27.51 16.88 6.80
CA ASN A 206 27.15 18.05 5.99
C ASN A 206 26.75 19.24 6.88
N PRO A 207 27.56 20.32 6.94
CA PRO A 207 27.27 21.48 7.80
C PRO A 207 25.96 22.21 7.46
N GLU A 208 25.52 22.19 6.21
CA GLU A 208 24.23 22.79 5.80
C GLU A 208 23.06 21.95 6.32
N ALA A 209 23.16 20.62 6.18
CA ALA A 209 22.14 19.69 6.66
C ALA A 209 22.00 19.74 8.19
N GLN A 210 23.11 19.86 8.94
CA GLN A 210 23.08 20.05 10.39
C GLN A 210 22.33 21.33 10.80
N LYS A 211 22.63 22.47 10.14
CA LYS A 211 21.97 23.74 10.42
C LYS A 211 20.46 23.67 10.14
N GLN A 212 20.08 23.05 9.02
CA GLN A 212 18.67 22.84 8.67
C GLN A 212 17.97 21.94 9.68
N PHE A 213 18.60 20.83 10.08
CA PHE A 213 18.06 19.93 11.08
C PHE A 213 17.85 20.61 12.43
N GLN A 214 18.80 21.44 12.87
CA GLN A 214 18.66 22.25 14.09
C GLN A 214 17.50 23.24 13.98
N TYR A 215 17.32 23.88 12.83
CA TYR A 215 16.18 24.77 12.60
C TYR A 215 14.84 24.04 12.72
N ILE A 216 14.73 22.83 12.19
CA ILE A 216 13.53 21.99 12.31
C ILE A 216 13.22 21.69 13.78
N GLN A 217 14.24 21.35 14.57
CA GLN A 217 14.07 21.12 16.01
C GLN A 217 13.48 22.34 16.72
N VAL A 218 13.99 23.54 16.41
CA VAL A 218 13.47 24.79 16.99
C VAL A 218 12.04 25.09 16.53
N ALA A 219 11.75 24.92 15.25
CA ALA A 219 10.42 25.16 14.70
C ALA A 219 9.36 24.23 15.31
N VAL A 220 9.72 22.96 15.54
CA VAL A 220 8.85 21.97 16.18
C VAL A 220 8.69 22.25 17.67
N ALA A 221 9.77 22.58 18.39
CA ALA A 221 9.72 22.96 19.80
C ALA A 221 8.83 24.18 20.05
N ASN A 222 8.88 25.16 19.15
CA ASN A 222 8.05 26.37 19.20
C ASN A 222 6.63 26.18 18.64
N LYS A 223 6.24 24.96 18.26
CA LYS A 223 4.93 24.63 17.67
C LYS A 223 4.57 25.48 16.44
N SER A 224 5.56 25.99 15.71
CA SER A 224 5.36 26.88 14.55
C SER A 224 4.60 26.19 13.40
N LEU A 225 4.58 24.85 13.38
CA LEU A 225 3.86 24.06 12.38
C LEU A 225 2.39 23.78 12.78
N GLY A 226 1.95 24.18 13.97
CA GLY A 226 0.58 23.95 14.45
C GLY A 226 0.33 22.54 15.02
N PHE A 227 1.36 21.68 15.04
CA PHE A 227 1.34 20.37 15.68
C PHE A 227 2.74 19.99 16.16
N SER A 228 2.81 19.00 17.05
CA SER A 228 4.05 18.50 17.63
C SER A 228 4.35 17.09 17.13
N PHE A 229 5.61 16.78 16.89
CA PHE A 229 6.10 15.45 16.52
C PHE A 229 7.54 15.28 16.98
N GLN A 230 8.03 14.04 17.05
CA GLN A 230 9.44 13.76 17.34
C GLN A 230 10.27 14.01 16.09
N VAL A 231 11.27 14.88 16.21
CA VAL A 231 12.20 15.17 15.10
C VAL A 231 13.12 13.97 14.90
N HIS A 232 13.16 13.45 13.67
CA HIS A 232 13.95 12.29 13.29
C HIS A 232 14.89 12.64 12.12
N PRO A 233 16.14 12.12 12.08
CA PRO A 233 17.11 12.44 11.02
C PRO A 233 16.57 12.22 9.60
N MET A 234 15.68 11.24 9.43
CA MET A 234 14.98 10.96 8.17
C MET A 234 14.33 12.20 7.54
N ILE A 235 13.84 13.15 8.34
CA ILE A 235 13.27 14.40 7.81
C ILE A 235 14.31 15.15 6.97
N GLN A 236 15.53 15.28 7.47
CA GLN A 236 16.62 15.94 6.75
C GLN A 236 17.04 15.14 5.51
N GLN A 237 17.01 13.81 5.58
CA GLN A 237 17.34 12.95 4.43
C GLN A 237 16.34 13.14 3.28
N TYR A 238 15.03 13.24 3.58
CA TYR A 238 14.02 13.56 2.57
C TYR A 238 14.12 15.01 2.07
N ILE A 239 14.54 15.96 2.92
CA ILE A 239 14.87 17.32 2.46
C ILE A 239 16.01 17.29 1.44
N ASN A 240 17.06 16.50 1.68
CA ASN A 240 18.16 16.33 0.73
C ASN A 240 17.66 15.77 -0.60
N TYR A 241 16.81 14.74 -0.57
CA TYR A 241 16.17 14.18 -1.76
C TYR A 241 15.37 15.22 -2.56
N TYR A 242 14.48 15.98 -1.90
CA TYR A 242 13.65 17.00 -2.57
C TYR A 242 14.42 18.25 -3.00
N ARG A 243 15.63 18.48 -2.48
CA ARG A 243 16.54 19.53 -3.00
C ARG A 243 17.31 19.06 -4.23
N GLY A 244 17.52 17.75 -4.37
CA GLY A 244 18.19 17.12 -5.51
C GLY A 244 17.20 16.52 -6.51
N ARG A 245 17.22 15.19 -6.64
CA ARG A 245 16.48 14.46 -7.69
C ARG A 245 14.95 14.55 -7.54
N GLY A 246 14.44 14.72 -6.31
CA GLY A 246 13.01 14.90 -6.04
C GLY A 246 12.49 16.31 -6.32
N ARG A 247 13.36 17.27 -6.67
CA ARG A 247 13.01 18.70 -6.79
C ARG A 247 11.92 18.98 -7.80
N GLY A 248 11.95 18.36 -8.98
CA GLY A 248 10.93 18.57 -10.01
C GLY A 248 9.54 18.18 -9.52
N SER A 249 9.41 17.05 -8.83
CA SER A 249 8.13 16.59 -8.25
C SER A 249 7.63 17.54 -7.15
N MET A 250 8.54 18.05 -6.31
CA MET A 250 8.22 19.05 -5.29
C MET A 250 7.69 20.35 -5.93
N GLU A 251 8.39 20.89 -6.93
CA GLU A 251 8.00 22.13 -7.61
C GLU A 251 6.64 22.01 -8.32
N VAL A 252 6.40 20.89 -9.00
CA VAL A 252 5.11 20.61 -9.65
C VAL A 252 3.97 20.56 -8.64
N GLY A 253 4.15 19.85 -7.53
CA GLY A 253 3.12 19.79 -6.50
C GLY A 253 2.90 21.11 -5.78
N LEU A 254 3.97 21.90 -5.54
CA LEU A 254 3.85 23.26 -5.00
C LEU A 254 3.01 24.15 -5.92
N TYR A 255 3.26 24.10 -7.23
CA TYR A 255 2.46 24.84 -8.22
C TYR A 255 0.98 24.43 -8.19
N ARG A 256 0.69 23.13 -8.23
CA ARG A 256 -0.69 22.59 -8.18
C ARG A 256 -1.40 22.88 -6.86
N SER A 257 -0.66 22.89 -5.75
CA SER A 257 -1.21 23.14 -4.41
C SER A 257 -1.93 24.48 -4.32
N GLY A 258 -1.55 25.48 -5.13
CA GLY A 258 -2.19 26.79 -5.16
C GLY A 258 -3.70 26.74 -5.40
N MET A 259 -4.19 25.73 -6.13
CA MET A 259 -5.61 25.55 -6.43
C MET A 259 -6.41 24.99 -5.25
N PHE A 260 -5.78 24.18 -4.39
CA PHE A 260 -6.47 23.36 -3.39
C PHE A 260 -6.13 23.73 -1.94
N MET A 261 -4.96 24.32 -1.69
CA MET A 261 -4.43 24.55 -0.34
C MET A 261 -5.38 25.37 0.54
N ARG A 262 -6.03 26.40 -0.01
CA ARG A 262 -7.00 27.22 0.74
C ARG A 262 -8.20 26.39 1.19
N MET A 263 -8.75 25.59 0.30
CA MET A 263 -9.87 24.69 0.60
C MET A 263 -9.45 23.65 1.64
N ALA A 264 -8.28 23.04 1.45
CA ALA A 264 -7.78 22.04 2.38
C ALA A 264 -7.58 22.61 3.78
N ARG A 265 -6.85 23.72 3.94
CA ARG A 265 -6.66 24.34 5.26
C ARG A 265 -7.97 24.70 5.95
N ARG A 266 -8.95 25.24 5.20
CA ARG A 266 -10.28 25.53 5.73
C ARG A 266 -10.93 24.26 6.29
N ILE A 267 -11.00 23.18 5.51
CA ILE A 267 -11.66 21.93 5.93
C ILE A 267 -10.90 21.26 7.07
N PHE A 268 -9.57 21.20 7.00
CA PHE A 268 -8.74 20.68 8.09
C PHE A 268 -9.04 21.42 9.40
N LYS A 269 -9.12 22.77 9.36
CA LYS A 269 -9.51 23.58 10.51
C LYS A 269 -10.93 23.29 10.99
N GLU A 270 -11.91 23.17 10.10
CA GLU A 270 -13.30 22.81 10.44
C GLU A 270 -13.39 21.46 11.17
N GLU A 271 -12.60 20.47 10.74
CA GLU A 271 -12.57 19.13 11.35
C GLU A 271 -11.68 19.06 12.62
N GLY A 272 -11.04 20.17 13.00
CA GLY A 272 -10.16 20.28 14.16
C GLY A 272 -8.77 19.66 13.96
N VAL A 273 -8.30 19.61 12.71
CA VAL A 273 -6.97 19.13 12.33
C VAL A 273 -6.06 20.32 11.99
N PRO A 274 -4.79 20.34 12.43
CA PRO A 274 -3.87 21.44 12.14
C PRO A 274 -3.71 21.71 10.64
N GLU A 275 -3.84 22.99 10.24
CA GLU A 275 -3.90 23.41 8.83
C GLU A 275 -2.68 22.96 8.00
N ASN A 276 -1.48 22.95 8.59
CA ASN A 276 -0.26 22.56 7.88
C ASN A 276 -0.19 21.05 7.58
N VAL A 277 -1.04 20.22 8.20
CA VAL A 277 -1.15 18.80 7.83
C VAL A 277 -1.71 18.64 6.41
N ALA A 278 -2.39 19.66 5.87
CA ALA A 278 -2.85 19.66 4.49
C ALA A 278 -1.71 19.42 3.48
N TRP A 279 -0.45 19.74 3.81
CA TRP A 279 0.70 19.41 2.97
C TRP A 279 0.89 17.91 2.72
N LEU A 280 0.18 17.03 3.43
CA LEU A 280 0.09 15.61 3.10
C LEU A 280 -0.31 15.38 1.63
N GLY A 281 -1.18 16.24 1.05
CA GLY A 281 -1.56 16.15 -0.37
C GLY A 281 -0.38 16.25 -1.36
N GLN A 282 0.74 16.86 -0.93
CA GLN A 282 1.98 16.87 -1.72
C GLN A 282 2.56 15.47 -1.87
N VAL A 283 2.57 14.69 -0.79
CA VAL A 283 3.14 13.35 -0.74
C VAL A 283 2.20 12.33 -1.37
N GLU A 284 0.89 12.49 -1.16
CA GLU A 284 -0.11 11.56 -1.68
C GLU A 284 -0.21 11.64 -3.21
N SER A 285 -0.40 12.85 -3.77
CA SER A 285 -0.70 12.99 -5.20
C SER A 285 0.09 14.09 -5.90
N ALA A 286 0.98 14.80 -5.20
CA ALA A 286 1.48 16.11 -5.65
C ALA A 286 0.33 17.03 -6.09
N TRP A 287 -0.76 17.04 -5.31
CA TRP A 287 -1.97 17.82 -5.54
C TRP A 287 -2.62 17.58 -6.91
N LYS A 288 -2.67 16.33 -7.35
CA LYS A 288 -3.21 15.94 -8.65
C LYS A 288 -4.58 15.25 -8.50
N PRO A 289 -5.67 15.88 -8.99
CA PRO A 289 -7.03 15.33 -8.90
C PRO A 289 -7.22 13.94 -9.50
N SER A 290 -6.59 13.67 -10.64
CA SER A 290 -6.75 12.43 -11.40
C SER A 290 -5.72 11.35 -11.05
N ALA A 291 -4.93 11.55 -9.99
CA ALA A 291 -3.91 10.59 -9.59
C ALA A 291 -4.54 9.24 -9.24
N LEU A 292 -4.04 8.17 -9.87
CA LEU A 292 -4.37 6.79 -9.53
C LEU A 292 -3.08 6.02 -9.30
N SER A 293 -2.95 5.37 -8.15
CA SER A 293 -1.83 4.47 -7.87
C SER A 293 -2.08 3.07 -8.40
N HIS A 294 -1.02 2.26 -8.49
CA HIS A 294 -1.15 0.83 -8.76
C HIS A 294 -1.99 0.09 -7.71
N ALA A 295 -2.00 0.60 -6.48
CA ALA A 295 -2.84 0.14 -5.39
C ALA A 295 -4.25 0.77 -5.43
N ALA A 296 -4.75 1.19 -6.60
CA ALA A 296 -6.09 1.74 -6.79
C ALA A 296 -6.44 2.94 -5.88
N ALA A 297 -5.42 3.59 -5.32
CA ALA A 297 -5.58 4.76 -4.47
C ALA A 297 -5.81 5.97 -5.38
N SER A 298 -6.86 6.74 -5.13
CA SER A 298 -7.37 7.71 -6.11
C SER A 298 -7.54 9.09 -5.50
N GLY A 299 -7.34 10.12 -6.33
CA GLY A 299 -7.60 11.51 -6.01
C GLY A 299 -6.49 12.20 -5.22
N LEU A 300 -6.78 13.42 -4.75
CA LEU A 300 -5.81 14.27 -4.04
C LEU A 300 -5.18 13.60 -2.83
N TRP A 301 -5.97 12.77 -2.13
CA TRP A 301 -5.62 12.15 -0.85
C TRP A 301 -5.37 10.64 -0.97
N GLN A 302 -5.34 10.11 -2.20
CA GLN A 302 -5.05 8.70 -2.47
C GLN A 302 -5.85 7.75 -1.57
N PHE A 303 -7.17 7.93 -1.53
CA PHE A 303 -8.02 6.96 -0.85
C PHE A 303 -8.08 5.69 -1.68
N ILE A 304 -7.79 4.54 -1.06
CA ILE A 304 -8.27 3.27 -1.59
C ILE A 304 -9.78 3.14 -1.35
N PRO A 305 -10.50 2.29 -2.11
CA PRO A 305 -11.95 2.21 -2.01
C PRO A 305 -12.51 2.00 -0.60
N GLY A 306 -12.00 1.00 0.12
CA GLY A 306 -12.51 0.64 1.44
C GLY A 306 -12.34 1.75 2.47
N THR A 307 -11.16 2.35 2.51
CA THR A 307 -10.90 3.49 3.38
C THR A 307 -11.78 4.68 3.01
N GLY A 308 -11.95 4.97 1.72
CA GLY A 308 -12.83 6.05 1.27
C GLY A 308 -14.27 5.88 1.78
N VAL A 309 -14.87 4.70 1.57
CA VAL A 309 -16.22 4.39 2.04
C VAL A 309 -16.34 4.53 3.55
N ARG A 310 -15.36 4.04 4.31
CA ARG A 310 -15.34 4.15 5.78
C ARG A 310 -15.35 5.60 6.27
N PHE A 311 -14.74 6.52 5.53
CA PHE A 311 -14.71 7.95 5.85
C PHE A 311 -15.81 8.75 5.14
N GLY A 312 -16.82 8.07 4.60
CA GLY A 312 -18.04 8.66 4.07
C GLY A 312 -17.98 9.05 2.60
N LEU A 313 -17.01 8.55 1.84
CA LEU A 313 -16.95 8.74 0.39
C LEU A 313 -17.82 7.71 -0.31
N ASN A 314 -18.82 8.17 -1.02
CA ASN A 314 -19.66 7.33 -1.84
C ASN A 314 -18.96 6.96 -3.13
N ARG A 315 -19.23 5.73 -3.55
CA ARG A 315 -18.75 5.21 -4.81
C ARG A 315 -19.87 4.41 -5.49
N THR A 316 -20.20 4.83 -6.70
CA THR A 316 -21.15 4.17 -7.60
C THR A 316 -20.48 3.95 -8.95
N ALA A 317 -21.19 3.35 -9.90
CA ALA A 317 -20.68 3.15 -11.26
C ALA A 317 -20.35 4.47 -12.00
N HIS A 318 -20.92 5.60 -11.56
CA HIS A 318 -20.80 6.90 -12.25
C HIS A 318 -20.11 7.98 -11.41
N VAL A 319 -20.00 7.76 -10.10
CA VAL A 319 -19.49 8.73 -9.14
C VAL A 319 -18.48 8.04 -8.24
N ASP A 320 -17.28 8.59 -8.17
CA ASP A 320 -16.26 8.18 -7.20
C ASP A 320 -15.80 9.41 -6.41
N GLU A 321 -16.35 9.60 -5.21
CA GLU A 321 -16.09 10.77 -4.38
C GLU A 321 -14.65 10.85 -3.86
N ARG A 322 -13.82 9.83 -4.10
CA ARG A 322 -12.36 9.90 -3.86
C ARG A 322 -11.68 10.94 -4.74
N ASN A 323 -12.27 11.22 -5.90
CA ASN A 323 -11.80 12.27 -6.82
C ASN A 323 -12.44 13.64 -6.55
N SER A 324 -13.41 13.71 -5.63
CA SER A 324 -14.02 14.99 -5.24
C SER A 324 -13.03 15.86 -4.45
N PHE A 325 -13.17 17.17 -4.55
CA PHE A 325 -12.28 18.09 -3.84
C PHE A 325 -12.66 18.30 -2.38
N ASP A 326 -13.90 18.65 -2.06
CA ASP A 326 -14.33 18.95 -0.68
C ASP A 326 -14.52 17.64 0.11
N GLU A 327 -15.27 16.69 -0.45
CA GLU A 327 -15.62 15.43 0.20
C GLU A 327 -14.38 14.59 0.53
N ALA A 328 -13.48 14.37 -0.44
CA ALA A 328 -12.24 13.64 -0.19
C ALA A 328 -11.33 14.36 0.82
N THR A 329 -11.31 15.69 0.83
CA THR A 329 -10.52 16.46 1.81
C THR A 329 -11.10 16.35 3.21
N ARG A 330 -12.43 16.37 3.35
CA ARG A 330 -13.11 16.15 4.62
C ARG A 330 -12.88 14.74 5.13
N ALA A 331 -12.96 13.73 4.26
CA ALA A 331 -12.61 12.35 4.59
C ALA A 331 -11.14 12.24 5.03
N SER A 332 -10.20 12.92 4.37
CA SER A 332 -8.78 12.95 4.73
C SER A 332 -8.55 13.53 6.12
N ALA A 333 -9.17 14.68 6.43
CA ALA A 333 -9.09 15.27 7.76
C ALA A 333 -9.65 14.34 8.84
N LYS A 334 -10.80 13.70 8.61
CA LYS A 334 -11.37 12.70 9.53
C LYS A 334 -10.46 11.48 9.69
N TYR A 335 -9.82 11.03 8.62
CA TYR A 335 -8.90 9.89 8.65
C TYR A 335 -7.65 10.20 9.48
N VAL A 336 -7.00 11.33 9.23
CA VAL A 336 -5.85 11.78 10.03
C VAL A 336 -6.22 11.92 11.52
N LYS A 337 -7.39 12.48 11.83
CA LYS A 337 -7.88 12.59 13.19
C LYS A 337 -8.12 11.23 13.84
N PHE A 338 -8.68 10.27 13.10
CA PHE A 338 -8.82 8.88 13.56
C PHE A 338 -7.46 8.26 13.89
N LEU A 339 -6.47 8.42 13.02
CA LEU A 339 -5.11 7.90 13.24
C LEU A 339 -4.43 8.53 14.46
N ALA A 340 -4.65 9.82 14.70
CA ALA A 340 -4.09 10.52 15.87
C ALA A 340 -4.71 10.09 17.21
N ASN A 341 -5.93 9.55 17.19
CA ASN A 341 -6.66 9.09 18.39
C ASN A 341 -6.48 7.59 18.66
N ARG A 342 -5.81 6.87 17.76
CA ARG A 342 -5.46 5.46 17.92
C ARG A 342 -4.22 5.33 18.80
#